data_AF-A0A7H9VQK8-F1
#
_entry.id   AF-A0A7H9VQK8-F1
#
_cell.length_a   1.000
_cell.length_b   1.000
_cell.length_c   1.000
_cell.angle_alpha   90.00
_cell.angle_beta   90.00
_cell.angle_gamma   90.00
#
_symmetry.space_group_name_H-M   'P 1'
#
loop_
_entity.id
_entity.type
_entity.pdbx_description
1 polymer ?
#
loop_
_entity_poly.entity_id
_entity_poly.type
_entity_poly.pdbx_seq_one_letter_code
_entity_poly.pdbx_strand_id
1 'polypeptide(L)'
;MTFAVRATLSLLLALAPLPLRAQDTDQGDDKTVMVAPDDAQMAAAIAKARSSLDDFLALSDAPPPGTGRFKLKVMVVDGHATEHFWVIPFKRTATGFVGILANEPKLVRNVVFGQNIEFSKDDISDWGYTRDGHQVGSFTVCVMFKKMSKEEADYMRTQYGFDC
;
A
#
# COMPACT_ATOMS: atom_id res chain seq x y z
N MET A 1 -1.83 68.12 -32.36
CA MET A 1 -2.84 67.92 -31.30
C MET A 1 -4.08 67.31 -31.93
N THR A 2 -4.27 66.00 -31.79
CA THR A 2 -5.56 65.30 -31.73
C THR A 2 -5.28 63.85 -31.34
N PHE A 3 -5.93 63.41 -30.27
CA PHE A 3 -5.68 62.15 -29.56
C PHE A 3 -6.28 60.95 -30.31
N ALA A 4 -5.53 59.86 -30.40
CA ALA A 4 -6.06 58.53 -30.69
C ALA A 4 -5.91 57.68 -29.41
N VAL A 5 -6.98 57.54 -28.64
CA VAL A 5 -7.02 56.64 -27.48
C VAL A 5 -7.47 55.27 -27.98
N ARG A 6 -6.51 54.35 -28.15
CA ARG A 6 -6.81 52.93 -28.34
C ARG A 6 -7.04 52.31 -26.96
N ALA A 7 -8.24 51.80 -26.73
CA ALA A 7 -8.59 51.05 -25.53
C ALA A 7 -7.78 49.74 -25.50
N THR A 8 -6.84 49.62 -24.58
CA THR A 8 -6.15 48.37 -24.26
C THR A 8 -6.96 47.60 -23.23
N LEU A 9 -7.69 46.58 -23.70
CA LEU A 9 -8.36 45.61 -22.84
C LEU A 9 -7.29 44.67 -22.25
N SER A 10 -6.90 44.89 -21.00
CA SER A 10 -5.98 44.01 -20.29
C SER A 10 -6.75 42.81 -19.72
N LEU A 11 -6.56 41.63 -20.31
CA LEU A 11 -7.12 40.38 -19.81
C LEU A 11 -6.21 39.85 -18.69
N LEU A 12 -6.56 40.13 -17.43
CA LEU A 12 -5.94 39.53 -16.26
C LEU A 12 -6.33 38.04 -16.19
N LEU A 13 -5.43 37.14 -16.61
CA LEU A 13 -5.55 35.71 -16.27
C LEU A 13 -5.31 35.54 -14.76
N ALA A 14 -6.39 35.36 -14.01
CA ALA A 14 -6.32 34.91 -12.63
C ALA A 14 -5.89 33.44 -12.61
N LEU A 15 -4.60 33.17 -12.31
CA LEU A 15 -4.17 31.85 -11.88
C LEU A 15 -4.78 31.58 -10.49
N ALA A 16 -5.92 30.90 -10.46
CA ALA A 16 -6.43 30.32 -9.23
C ALA A 16 -5.49 29.15 -8.84
N PRO A 17 -4.98 29.09 -7.60
CA PRO A 17 -4.19 27.96 -7.15
C PRO A 17 -5.09 26.73 -7.10
N LEU A 18 -4.77 25.71 -7.90
CA LEU A 18 -5.38 24.40 -7.78
C LEU A 18 -5.09 23.87 -6.37
N PRO A 19 -6.10 23.42 -5.61
CA PRO A 19 -5.85 22.75 -4.35
C PRO A 19 -5.10 21.46 -4.68
N LEU A 20 -3.82 21.43 -4.32
CA LEU A 20 -3.05 20.20 -4.27
C LEU A 20 -3.79 19.29 -3.29
N ARG A 21 -4.48 18.27 -3.81
CA ARG A 21 -4.99 17.19 -2.97
C ARG A 21 -3.77 16.58 -2.29
N ALA A 22 -3.59 16.89 -1.01
CA ALA A 22 -2.71 16.14 -0.15
C ALA A 22 -3.12 14.68 -0.30
N GLN A 23 -2.20 13.85 -0.77
CA GLN A 23 -2.37 12.42 -0.65
C GLN A 23 -2.37 12.16 0.86
N ASP A 24 -3.51 11.73 1.40
CA ASP A 24 -3.60 11.26 2.77
C ASP A 24 -2.53 10.18 2.95
N THR A 25 -1.42 10.57 3.58
CA THR A 25 -0.46 9.64 4.12
C THR A 25 -1.15 9.09 5.35
N ASP A 26 -1.88 8.00 5.13
CA ASP A 26 -2.57 7.22 6.14
C ASP A 26 -1.51 6.63 7.08
N GLN A 27 -1.01 7.47 7.98
CA GLN A 27 -0.09 7.15 9.09
C GLN A 27 -0.91 6.66 10.29
N GLY A 28 -2.06 6.03 10.05
CA GLY A 28 -2.95 5.49 11.07
C GLY A 28 -2.61 4.04 11.37
N ASP A 29 -2.11 3.80 12.58
CA ASP A 29 -2.02 2.50 13.27
C ASP A 29 -1.18 1.40 12.60
N ASP A 30 0.11 1.68 12.41
CA ASP A 30 1.12 0.71 11.97
C ASP A 30 1.46 -0.32 13.08
N LYS A 31 0.55 -1.27 13.29
CA LYS A 31 0.69 -2.36 14.27
C LYS A 31 1.44 -3.56 13.68
N THR A 32 2.68 -3.77 14.13
CA THR A 32 3.39 -5.03 13.92
C THR A 32 2.85 -6.11 14.87
N VAL A 33 2.39 -7.23 14.33
CA VAL A 33 1.93 -8.39 15.12
C VAL A 33 2.96 -9.51 15.06
N MET A 34 3.38 -9.99 16.23
CA MET A 34 4.25 -11.15 16.34
C MET A 34 3.46 -12.42 16.01
N VAL A 35 3.99 -13.22 15.09
CA VAL A 35 3.41 -14.50 14.70
C VAL A 35 4.48 -15.58 14.89
N ALA A 36 4.07 -16.74 15.41
CA ALA A 36 4.98 -17.87 15.54
C ALA A 36 5.53 -18.27 14.16
N PRO A 37 6.83 -18.56 14.02
CA PRO A 37 7.44 -18.92 12.74
C PRO A 37 6.78 -20.12 12.02
N ASP A 38 6.14 -21.01 12.77
CA ASP A 38 5.51 -22.26 12.32
C ASP A 38 3.98 -22.18 12.30
N ASP A 39 3.40 -20.98 12.34
CA ASP A 39 1.95 -20.82 12.32
C ASP A 39 1.32 -21.28 11.00
N ALA A 40 0.70 -22.46 11.02
CA ALA A 40 0.13 -23.10 9.84
C ALA A 40 -0.94 -22.25 9.12
N GLN A 41 -1.71 -21.44 9.86
CA GLN A 41 -2.70 -20.56 9.25
C GLN A 41 -2.03 -19.41 8.50
N MET A 42 -0.97 -18.82 9.06
CA MET A 42 -0.20 -17.78 8.40
C MET A 42 0.52 -18.31 7.16
N ALA A 43 1.14 -19.50 7.26
CA ALA A 43 1.78 -20.15 6.12
C ALA A 43 0.78 -20.43 4.98
N ALA A 44 -0.43 -20.89 5.31
CA ALA A 44 -1.50 -21.10 4.33
C ALA A 44 -1.98 -19.80 3.67
N ALA A 45 -2.08 -18.70 4.45
CA ALA A 45 -2.45 -17.39 3.91
C ALA A 45 -1.39 -16.84 2.94
N ILE A 46 -0.11 -16.97 3.29
CA ILE A 46 1.00 -16.59 2.40
C ILE A 46 0.97 -17.42 1.12
N ALA A 47 0.79 -18.75 1.23
CA ALA A 47 0.69 -19.63 0.07
C ALA A 47 -0.46 -19.24 -0.86
N LYS A 48 -1.64 -18.90 -0.28
CA LYS A 48 -2.80 -18.41 -1.05
C LYS A 48 -2.53 -17.07 -1.73
N ALA A 49 -1.86 -16.15 -1.05
CA ALA A 49 -1.48 -14.88 -1.66
C ALA A 49 -0.56 -15.10 -2.87
N ARG A 50 0.47 -15.95 -2.70
CA ARG A 50 1.42 -16.30 -3.76
C ARG A 50 0.76 -17.02 -4.94
N SER A 51 -0.20 -17.91 -4.69
CA SER A 51 -0.88 -18.66 -5.76
C SER A 51 -1.76 -17.78 -6.65
N SER A 52 -2.15 -16.59 -6.19
CA SER A 52 -3.00 -15.63 -6.91
C SER A 52 -2.26 -14.33 -7.27
N LEU A 53 -0.95 -14.30 -7.06
CA LEU A 53 -0.14 -13.09 -7.21
C LEU A 53 -0.07 -12.61 -8.66
N ASP A 54 0.04 -13.51 -9.64
CA ASP A 54 0.12 -13.12 -11.05
C ASP A 54 -1.17 -12.45 -11.53
N ASP A 55 -2.34 -12.95 -11.09
CA ASP A 55 -3.64 -12.34 -11.39
C ASP A 55 -3.76 -10.95 -10.75
N PHE A 56 -3.37 -10.81 -9.49
CA PHE A 56 -3.34 -9.52 -8.80
C PHE A 56 -2.45 -8.51 -9.55
N LEU A 57 -1.27 -8.94 -9.97
CA LEU A 57 -0.35 -8.04 -10.63
C LEU A 57 -0.85 -7.64 -12.03
N ALA A 58 -1.44 -8.56 -12.79
CA ALA A 58 -2.09 -8.24 -14.06
C ALA A 58 -3.25 -7.23 -13.87
N LEU A 59 -4.02 -7.38 -12.79
CA LEU A 59 -5.06 -6.42 -12.40
C LEU A 59 -4.44 -5.05 -12.04
N SER A 60 -3.29 -5.03 -11.36
CA SER A 60 -2.59 -3.78 -11.03
C SER A 60 -1.99 -3.06 -12.24
N ASP A 61 -1.61 -3.81 -13.29
CA ASP A 61 -1.09 -3.26 -14.54
C ASP A 61 -2.20 -2.63 -15.39
N ALA A 62 -3.44 -3.10 -15.26
CA ALA A 62 -4.63 -2.54 -15.91
C ALA A 62 -5.84 -2.43 -14.94
N PRO A 63 -5.81 -1.46 -13.98
CA PRO A 63 -6.83 -1.37 -12.93
C PRO A 63 -8.24 -1.12 -13.48
N PRO A 64 -9.23 -1.99 -13.19
CA PRO A 64 -10.62 -1.74 -13.52
C PRO A 64 -11.15 -0.49 -12.78
N PRO A 65 -12.22 0.17 -13.29
CA PRO A 65 -12.91 1.22 -12.55
C PRO A 65 -13.34 0.77 -11.15
N GLY A 66 -13.26 1.67 -10.18
CA GLY A 66 -13.58 1.37 -8.78
C GLY A 66 -12.45 0.68 -8.00
N THR A 67 -11.32 0.35 -8.66
CA THR A 67 -10.15 -0.23 -7.98
C THR A 67 -9.04 0.79 -7.69
N GLY A 68 -8.25 0.55 -6.65
CA GLY A 68 -7.16 1.45 -6.24
C GLY A 68 -6.30 0.91 -5.10
N ARG A 69 -5.37 1.73 -4.60
CA ARG A 69 -4.52 1.43 -3.43
C ARG A 69 -3.83 0.05 -3.49
N PHE A 70 -3.32 -0.32 -4.66
CA PHE A 70 -2.55 -1.55 -4.86
C PHE A 70 -1.29 -1.56 -4.00
N LYS A 71 -1.08 -2.67 -3.30
CA LYS A 71 0.00 -2.84 -2.34
C LYS A 71 0.52 -4.27 -2.31
N LEU A 72 1.82 -4.42 -2.10
CA LEU A 72 2.49 -5.69 -1.86
C LEU A 72 2.97 -5.75 -0.43
N LYS A 73 2.95 -6.92 0.20
CA LYS A 73 3.58 -7.14 1.49
C LYS A 73 4.86 -7.95 1.31
N VAL A 74 6.00 -7.39 1.69
CA VAL A 74 7.32 -7.94 1.42
C VAL A 74 8.01 -8.35 2.72
N MET A 75 8.61 -9.54 2.72
CA MET A 75 9.46 -10.04 3.80
C MET A 75 10.83 -9.38 3.71
N VAL A 76 11.32 -8.84 4.83
CA VAL A 76 12.68 -8.33 4.98
C VAL A 76 13.36 -9.12 6.10
N VAL A 77 14.60 -9.55 5.84
CA VAL A 77 15.41 -10.34 6.77
C VAL A 77 16.64 -9.52 7.17
N ASP A 78 16.94 -9.51 8.47
CA ASP A 78 18.13 -8.90 9.06
C ASP A 78 18.72 -9.85 10.13
N GLY A 79 19.71 -10.63 9.72
CA GLY A 79 20.26 -11.71 10.55
C GLY A 79 19.20 -12.76 10.90
N HIS A 80 18.79 -12.80 12.17
CA HIS A 80 17.75 -13.70 12.67
C HIS A 80 16.36 -13.04 12.79
N ALA A 81 16.27 -11.74 12.51
CA ALA A 81 15.01 -11.01 12.53
C ALA A 81 14.36 -11.07 11.14
N THR A 82 13.05 -11.34 11.13
CA THR A 82 12.21 -11.26 9.94
C THR A 82 11.02 -10.37 10.24
N GLU A 83 10.76 -9.39 9.36
CA GLU A 83 9.62 -8.49 9.46
C GLU A 83 8.97 -8.32 8.08
N HIS A 84 7.65 -8.17 8.05
CA HIS A 84 6.87 -8.08 6.81
C HIS A 84 6.23 -6.72 6.68
N PHE A 85 6.48 -6.05 5.56
CA PHE A 85 6.15 -4.65 5.35
C PHE A 85 5.22 -4.46 4.17
N TRP A 86 4.24 -3.55 4.28
CA TRP A 86 3.56 -3.06 3.10
C TRP A 86 4.49 -2.17 2.27
N VAL A 87 4.42 -2.33 0.95
CA VAL A 87 5.18 -1.59 -0.04
C VAL A 87 4.20 -0.87 -0.96
N ILE A 88 4.19 0.46 -0.89
CA ILE A 88 3.25 1.33 -1.59
C ILE A 88 3.91 2.69 -1.89
N PRO A 89 3.95 3.15 -3.15
CA PRO A 89 3.69 2.38 -4.37
C PRO A 89 4.78 1.34 -4.66
N PHE A 90 4.48 0.40 -5.56
CA PHE A 90 5.46 -0.51 -6.16
C PHE A 90 5.43 -0.43 -7.69
N LYS A 91 6.50 -0.87 -8.34
CA LYS A 91 6.62 -1.02 -9.79
C LYS A 91 7.34 -2.32 -10.13
N ARG A 92 6.93 -2.97 -11.21
CA ARG A 92 7.67 -4.08 -11.80
C ARG A 92 8.95 -3.58 -12.48
N THR A 93 10.01 -4.37 -12.40
CA THR A 93 11.25 -4.21 -13.16
C THR A 93 11.45 -5.41 -14.08
N ALA A 94 12.55 -5.44 -14.84
CA ALA A 94 12.87 -6.59 -15.69
C ALA A 94 13.08 -7.90 -14.90
N THR A 95 13.54 -7.79 -13.65
CA THR A 95 13.96 -8.93 -12.82
C THR A 95 13.18 -9.07 -11.51
N GLY A 96 12.29 -8.14 -11.19
CA GLY A 96 11.57 -8.14 -9.92
C GLY A 96 10.74 -6.88 -9.75
N PHE A 97 10.92 -6.22 -8.61
CA PHE A 97 10.13 -5.06 -8.21
C PHE A 97 11.00 -4.01 -7.52
N VAL A 98 10.52 -2.77 -7.57
CA VAL A 98 10.96 -1.67 -6.71
C VAL A 98 9.74 -1.07 -6.03
N GLY A 99 9.90 -0.57 -4.81
CA GLY A 99 8.82 0.15 -4.16
C GLY A 99 9.19 0.75 -2.82
N ILE A 100 8.25 1.52 -2.26
CA ILE A 100 8.47 2.31 -1.05
C ILE A 100 7.90 1.58 0.17
N LEU A 101 8.73 1.36 1.17
CA LEU A 101 8.35 0.85 2.49
C LEU A 101 7.35 1.77 3.19
N ALA A 102 6.17 1.24 3.54
CA ALA A 102 5.05 2.01 4.09
C ALA A 102 4.80 1.76 5.59
N ASN A 103 5.69 1.04 6.28
CA ASN A 103 5.63 0.78 7.72
C ASN A 103 7.00 1.07 8.37
N GLU A 104 6.98 1.44 9.65
CA GLU A 104 8.16 1.73 10.48
C GLU A 104 8.77 0.43 11.02
N PRO A 105 10.01 0.08 10.66
CA PRO A 105 10.67 -1.13 11.14
C PRO A 105 10.74 -1.21 12.65
N LYS A 106 10.35 -2.37 13.22
CA LYS A 106 10.40 -2.64 14.66
C LYS A 106 11.49 -3.63 15.02
N LEU A 107 11.75 -4.61 14.16
CA LEU A 107 12.67 -5.72 14.41
C LEU A 107 13.96 -5.59 13.59
N VAL A 108 13.83 -5.31 12.29
CA VAL A 108 14.97 -5.19 11.38
C VAL A 108 15.58 -3.79 11.44
N ARG A 109 16.89 -3.69 11.18
CA ARG A 109 17.68 -2.43 11.23
C ARG A 109 18.33 -2.08 9.90
N ASN A 110 18.21 -2.93 8.90
CA ASN A 110 18.78 -2.76 7.57
C ASN A 110 17.89 -1.98 6.59
N VAL A 111 16.69 -1.57 7.03
CA VAL A 111 15.77 -0.71 6.26
C VAL A 111 15.14 0.37 7.15
N VAL A 112 14.56 1.41 6.53
CA VAL A 112 13.82 2.50 7.22
C VAL A 112 12.49 2.81 6.51
N PHE A 113 11.55 3.43 7.23
CA PHE A 113 10.29 3.92 6.65
C PHE A 113 10.55 4.85 5.46
N GLY A 114 9.75 4.71 4.41
CA GLY A 114 9.87 5.52 3.18
C GLY A 114 11.05 5.14 2.28
N GLN A 115 11.87 4.15 2.65
CA GLN A 115 12.95 3.67 1.81
C GLN A 115 12.42 3.00 0.54
N ASN A 116 13.03 3.32 -0.60
CA ASN A 116 12.83 2.57 -1.83
C ASN A 116 13.70 1.30 -1.81
N ILE A 117 13.06 0.13 -1.90
CA ILE A 117 13.72 -1.19 -1.87
C ILE A 117 13.53 -1.94 -3.18
N GLU A 118 14.49 -2.79 -3.50
CA GLU A 118 14.39 -3.81 -4.54
C GLU A 118 14.01 -5.15 -3.90
N PHE A 119 13.13 -5.91 -4.55
CA PHE A 119 12.70 -7.21 -4.06
C PHE A 119 12.23 -8.11 -5.20
N SER A 120 12.18 -9.41 -4.93
CA SER A 120 11.77 -10.45 -5.86
C SER A 120 10.35 -10.95 -5.56
N LYS A 121 9.85 -11.84 -6.42
CA LYS A 121 8.55 -12.49 -6.19
C LYS A 121 8.56 -13.39 -4.95
N ASP A 122 9.71 -13.97 -4.60
CA ASP A 122 9.86 -14.87 -3.46
C ASP A 122 9.84 -14.14 -2.12
N ASP A 123 10.08 -12.83 -2.12
CA ASP A 123 9.99 -11.97 -0.94
C ASP A 123 8.53 -11.56 -0.65
N ILE A 124 7.62 -11.70 -1.62
CA ILE A 124 6.22 -11.32 -1.46
C ILE A 124 5.51 -12.34 -0.57
N SER A 125 4.85 -11.83 0.46
CA SER A 125 4.12 -12.60 1.46
C SER A 125 2.61 -12.35 1.44
N ASP A 126 2.17 -11.22 0.88
CA ASP A 126 0.77 -10.89 0.70
C ASP A 126 0.60 -9.81 -0.39
N TRP A 127 -0.63 -9.54 -0.77
CA TRP A 127 -1.00 -8.43 -1.64
C TRP A 127 -2.37 -7.87 -1.25
N GLY A 128 -2.68 -6.64 -1.67
CA GLY A 128 -3.99 -6.06 -1.44
C GLY A 128 -4.31 -4.91 -2.39
N TYR A 129 -5.59 -4.65 -2.56
CA TYR A 129 -6.10 -3.45 -3.24
C TYR A 129 -7.51 -3.13 -2.74
N THR A 130 -7.98 -1.90 -2.97
CA THR A 130 -9.37 -1.53 -2.69
C THR A 130 -10.23 -1.71 -3.93
N ARG A 131 -11.45 -2.25 -3.78
CA ARG A 131 -12.52 -2.24 -4.78
C ARG A 131 -13.79 -1.70 -4.17
N ASP A 132 -14.31 -0.60 -4.72
CA ASP A 132 -15.57 0.03 -4.29
C ASP A 132 -15.63 0.32 -2.78
N GLY A 133 -14.50 0.71 -2.19
CA GLY A 133 -14.37 1.01 -0.76
C GLY A 133 -14.01 -0.17 0.15
N HIS A 134 -13.95 -1.40 -0.40
CA HIS A 134 -13.62 -2.61 0.36
C HIS A 134 -12.20 -3.10 0.03
N GLN A 135 -11.53 -3.69 1.02
CA GLN A 135 -10.22 -4.32 0.85
C GLN A 135 -10.37 -5.72 0.27
N VAL A 136 -9.69 -5.96 -0.85
CA VAL A 136 -9.53 -7.27 -1.48
C VAL A 136 -8.10 -7.77 -1.26
N GLY A 137 -7.96 -9.08 -1.07
CA GLY A 137 -6.67 -9.72 -0.73
C GLY A 137 -6.40 -9.65 0.77
N SER A 138 -5.17 -9.28 1.16
CA SER A 138 -4.74 -9.12 2.55
C SER A 138 -4.97 -10.37 3.40
N PHE A 139 -4.64 -11.54 2.84
CA PHE A 139 -4.93 -12.84 3.46
C PHE A 139 -4.26 -13.00 4.82
N THR A 140 -3.04 -12.47 4.97
CA THR A 140 -2.30 -12.51 6.23
C THR A 140 -2.96 -11.63 7.30
N VAL A 141 -3.57 -10.51 6.92
CA VAL A 141 -4.34 -9.64 7.82
C VAL A 141 -5.58 -10.38 8.34
N CYS A 142 -6.28 -11.11 7.48
CA CYS A 142 -7.42 -11.92 7.90
C CYS A 142 -7.04 -13.00 8.93
N VAL A 143 -5.83 -13.56 8.85
CA VAL A 143 -5.31 -14.47 9.88
C VAL A 143 -4.99 -13.71 11.17
N MET A 144 -4.41 -12.50 11.07
CA MET A 144 -4.12 -11.67 12.24
C MET A 144 -5.39 -11.32 13.02
N PHE A 145 -6.49 -11.00 12.36
CA PHE A 145 -7.77 -10.66 13.03
C PHE A 145 -8.31 -11.79 13.91
N LYS A 146 -8.02 -13.05 13.59
CA LYS A 146 -8.41 -14.20 14.44
C LYS A 146 -7.61 -14.28 15.74
N LYS A 147 -6.50 -13.55 15.83
CA LYS A 147 -5.57 -13.52 16.97
C LYS A 147 -5.65 -12.21 17.77
N MET A 148 -6.41 -11.25 17.28
CA MET A 148 -6.68 -9.98 17.95
C MET A 148 -7.92 -10.09 18.86
N SER A 149 -8.11 -9.10 19.74
CA SER A 149 -9.41 -8.94 20.40
C SER A 149 -10.50 -8.63 19.38
N LYS A 150 -11.76 -8.93 19.73
CA LYS A 150 -12.90 -8.65 18.84
C LYS A 150 -13.00 -7.16 18.53
N GLU A 151 -12.78 -6.33 19.55
CA GLU A 151 -12.87 -4.88 19.47
C GLU A 151 -11.82 -4.31 18.50
N GLU A 152 -10.57 -4.79 18.59
CA GLU A 152 -9.51 -4.37 17.67
C GLU A 152 -9.76 -4.85 16.24
N ALA A 153 -10.17 -6.10 16.05
CA ALA A 153 -10.47 -6.61 14.71
C ALA A 153 -11.65 -5.84 14.07
N ASP A 154 -12.71 -5.55 14.83
CA ASP A 154 -13.87 -4.79 14.34
C ASP A 154 -13.51 -3.33 14.03
N TYR A 155 -12.62 -2.72 14.81
CA TYR A 155 -12.06 -1.40 14.49
C TYR A 155 -11.33 -1.44 13.13
N MET A 156 -10.41 -2.39 12.95
CA MET A 156 -9.63 -2.49 11.71
C MET A 156 -10.52 -2.76 10.49
N ARG A 157 -11.53 -3.63 10.61
CA ARG A 157 -12.54 -3.86 9.55
C ARG A 157 -13.25 -2.59 9.15
N THR A 158 -13.72 -1.84 10.13
CA THR A 158 -14.50 -0.62 9.90
C THR A 158 -13.65 0.49 9.30
N GLN A 159 -12.42 0.68 9.79
CA GLN A 159 -11.56 1.77 9.33
C GLN A 159 -10.96 1.52 7.95
N TYR A 160 -10.57 0.27 7.66
CA TYR A 160 -9.80 -0.05 6.45
C TYR A 160 -10.57 -0.90 5.42
N GLY A 161 -11.84 -1.22 5.71
CA GLY A 161 -12.75 -1.89 4.77
C GLY A 161 -12.48 -3.38 4.57
N PHE A 162 -11.91 -4.08 5.54
CA PHE A 162 -11.68 -5.53 5.42
C PHE A 162 -12.99 -6.33 5.59
N ASP A 163 -13.23 -7.29 4.69
CA ASP A 163 -14.43 -8.15 4.71
C ASP A 163 -14.25 -9.44 5.54
N CYS A 164 -13.01 -9.73 5.91
CA CYS A 164 -12.67 -10.73 6.92
C CYS A 164 -12.54 -10.05 8.28
#